data_AF-E9E6I7-F1
#
_entry.id   AF-E9E6I7-F1
#
_cell.length_a   1.000
_cell.length_b   1.000
_cell.length_c   1.000
_cell.angle_alpha   90.00
_cell.angle_beta   90.00
_cell.angle_gamma   90.00
#
_symmetry.space_group_name_H-M   'P 1'
#
loop_
_entity.id
_entity.type
_entity.pdbx_description
1 polymer ?
#
loop_
_entity_poly.entity_id
_entity_poly.type
_entity_poly.pdbx_seq_one_letter_code
_entity_poly.pdbx_strand_id
1 'polypeptide(L)'
;MSFKALFATSALLTAQLVSGHAAITNAVGDAGGQGMALGIDTSTPRDGTRRNPFQQDATRFRGASAKSVGETVGAGSNSIESGTQAIMSEMGGTLPQVTPGGNVQMTLHQVNGDGAGPYTCMINSDGTGQSWQNIQVTQNVDGNQRGRNNAGSASDHPLTAAIPANQQCDGQVAGQDNVCLVRCQNPARAGPFGGVVPVQMAAGAGAGSGDGSGNGNGNGNGNGTAPNAAAGTNAGTNAGTSAGKTGSTGSTGSTGAAAGNAAGAGNAAKKAGNGGGRGNKNNNNNNNADDEEENENDKRSMEGGAFVKRIDEKTRAVEFTA
;
A
#
# COMPACT_ATOMS: atom_id res chain seq x y z
N MET A 1 -44.45 -11.31 52.04
CA MET A 1 -44.36 -12.16 50.83
C MET A 1 -43.95 -11.25 49.67
N SER A 2 -42.67 -10.95 49.54
CA SER A 2 -41.69 -11.59 48.65
C SER A 2 -41.90 -11.26 47.17
N PHE A 3 -40.98 -10.42 46.68
CA PHE A 3 -40.65 -10.03 45.31
C PHE A 3 -40.77 -11.15 44.28
N LYS A 4 -41.16 -10.81 43.04
CA LYS A 4 -40.38 -11.09 41.80
C LYS A 4 -40.70 -10.08 40.69
N ALA A 5 -39.77 -9.16 40.45
CA ALA A 5 -39.60 -8.50 39.17
C ALA A 5 -38.94 -9.49 38.20
N LEU A 6 -39.40 -9.53 36.96
CA LEU A 6 -38.74 -10.24 35.85
C LEU A 6 -38.30 -9.22 34.81
N PHE A 7 -37.13 -8.63 35.07
CA PHE A 7 -36.22 -8.16 34.03
C PHE A 7 -35.30 -9.32 33.68
N ALA A 8 -35.22 -9.71 32.40
CA ALA A 8 -34.10 -10.48 31.82
C ALA A 8 -34.47 -10.97 30.41
N THR A 9 -33.64 -10.97 29.36
CA THR A 9 -32.42 -10.23 28.99
C THR A 9 -32.03 -10.81 27.62
N SER A 10 -31.44 -9.96 26.79
CA SER A 10 -30.41 -10.33 25.81
C SER A 10 -30.81 -11.15 24.59
N ALA A 11 -31.14 -10.42 23.52
CA ALA A 11 -30.78 -10.83 22.17
C ALA A 11 -29.25 -10.93 22.06
N LEU A 12 -28.69 -12.14 22.13
CA LEU A 12 -27.32 -12.40 21.69
C LEU A 12 -27.30 -12.37 20.15
N LEU A 13 -27.01 -11.20 19.58
CA LEU A 13 -26.54 -11.12 18.19
C LEU A 13 -25.15 -11.75 18.14
N THR A 14 -25.08 -13.03 17.80
CA THR A 14 -23.83 -13.66 17.39
C THR A 14 -23.44 -13.08 16.04
N ALA A 15 -22.70 -11.97 16.07
CA ALA A 15 -22.03 -11.46 14.88
C ALA A 15 -21.16 -12.59 14.35
N GLN A 16 -21.53 -13.16 13.20
CA GLN A 16 -20.66 -14.06 12.44
C GLN A 16 -19.36 -13.30 12.23
N LEU A 17 -18.33 -13.72 12.95
CA LEU A 17 -17.03 -13.08 12.95
C LEU A 17 -16.46 -13.25 11.55
N VAL A 18 -16.64 -12.22 10.73
CA VAL A 18 -16.04 -12.11 9.41
C VAL A 18 -14.54 -12.11 9.64
N SER A 19 -13.97 -13.25 9.30
CA SER A 19 -12.56 -13.61 9.31
C SER A 19 -11.90 -12.75 8.21
N GLY A 20 -10.91 -11.94 8.56
CA GLY A 20 -10.22 -11.06 7.62
C GLY A 20 -9.12 -11.83 6.91
N HIS A 21 -9.16 -11.91 5.58
CA HIS A 21 -8.35 -12.92 4.87
C HIS A 21 -7.20 -12.36 4.06
N ALA A 22 -7.01 -11.04 4.07
CA ALA A 22 -5.82 -10.40 3.52
C ALA A 22 -5.50 -9.09 4.25
N ALA A 23 -4.25 -8.67 4.16
CA ALA A 23 -3.70 -7.46 4.75
C ALA A 23 -2.68 -6.83 3.80
N ILE A 24 -2.74 -5.50 3.59
CA ILE A 24 -1.70 -4.80 2.82
C ILE A 24 -0.60 -4.36 3.79
N THR A 25 0.41 -5.21 3.93
CA THR A 25 1.47 -5.12 4.95
C THR A 25 2.64 -4.24 4.54
N ASN A 26 2.69 -3.82 3.28
CA ASN A 26 3.67 -2.87 2.80
C ASN A 26 3.13 -2.11 1.59
N ALA A 27 3.54 -0.87 1.43
CA ALA A 27 3.28 -0.04 0.27
C ALA A 27 4.47 0.90 0.02
N VAL A 28 4.88 1.03 -1.24
CA VAL A 28 5.97 1.89 -1.69
C VAL A 28 5.46 2.67 -2.90
N GLY A 29 5.64 3.98 -2.88
CA GLY A 29 5.29 4.83 -4.01
C GLY A 29 6.41 4.87 -5.04
N ASP A 30 6.10 5.25 -6.28
CA ASP A 30 7.08 5.33 -7.36
C ASP A 30 8.19 6.38 -7.11
N ALA A 31 7.94 7.38 -6.24
CA ALA A 31 8.93 8.35 -5.77
C ALA A 31 9.54 7.98 -4.40
N GLY A 32 9.34 6.75 -3.92
CA GLY A 32 9.88 6.24 -2.66
C GLY A 32 8.88 6.35 -1.51
N GLY A 33 9.40 6.47 -0.29
CA GLY A 33 8.61 6.37 0.94
C GLY A 33 8.07 4.96 1.18
N GLN A 34 7.58 4.71 2.39
CA GLN A 34 7.06 3.40 2.76
C GLN A 34 5.89 3.54 3.73
N GLY A 35 4.90 2.67 3.59
CA GLY A 35 3.73 2.64 4.44
C GLY A 35 3.08 1.27 4.44
N MET A 36 1.86 1.21 4.97
CA MET A 36 1.02 0.03 5.00
C MET A 36 -0.44 0.48 4.90
N ALA A 37 -1.40 -0.46 4.88
CA ALA A 37 -2.79 -0.08 5.05
C ALA A 37 -3.11 0.39 6.47
N LEU A 38 -4.16 1.20 6.60
CA LEU A 38 -4.76 1.55 7.89
C LEU A 38 -5.18 0.29 8.65
N GLY A 39 -4.91 0.29 9.96
CA GLY A 39 -5.31 -0.78 10.87
C GLY A 39 -4.34 -1.97 10.94
N ILE A 40 -3.25 -1.96 10.15
CA ILE A 40 -2.22 -2.99 10.19
C ILE A 40 -1.45 -2.95 11.50
N ASP A 41 -1.27 -4.12 12.10
CA ASP A 41 -0.47 -4.35 13.31
C ASP A 41 0.71 -5.25 12.92
N THR A 42 1.92 -4.68 12.94
CA THR A 42 3.17 -5.37 12.56
C THR A 42 3.52 -6.51 13.50
N SER A 43 2.93 -6.56 14.70
CA SER A 43 3.08 -7.69 15.63
C SER A 43 2.18 -8.89 15.30
N THR A 44 1.22 -8.75 14.39
CA THR A 44 0.35 -9.85 13.95
C THR A 44 1.17 -10.90 13.19
N PRO A 45 1.25 -12.15 13.67
CA PRO A 45 1.96 -13.21 12.95
C PRO A 45 1.33 -13.48 11.58
N ARG A 46 2.16 -13.86 10.60
CA ARG A 46 1.78 -14.03 9.18
C ARG A 46 2.02 -15.45 8.64
N ASP A 47 2.30 -16.40 9.52
CA ASP A 47 2.70 -17.77 9.21
C ASP A 47 1.55 -18.78 9.39
N GLY A 48 0.30 -18.32 9.41
CA GLY A 48 -0.86 -19.17 9.60
C GLY A 48 -2.18 -18.59 9.08
N THR A 49 -3.23 -19.41 9.14
CA THR A 49 -4.54 -19.12 8.50
C THR A 49 -5.72 -19.08 9.47
N ARG A 50 -5.47 -19.31 10.76
CA ARG A 50 -6.52 -19.25 11.80
C ARG A 50 -6.90 -17.80 12.09
N ARG A 51 -8.15 -17.56 12.51
CA ARG A 51 -8.62 -16.22 12.89
C ARG A 51 -7.73 -15.56 13.95
N ASN A 52 -7.39 -16.30 15.00
CA ASN A 52 -6.48 -15.84 16.03
C ASN A 52 -5.16 -16.63 15.92
N PRO A 53 -3.98 -15.99 15.92
CA PRO A 53 -3.75 -14.54 15.89
C PRO A 53 -3.72 -13.92 14.48
N PHE A 54 -3.68 -14.72 13.42
CA PHE A 54 -3.18 -14.28 12.10
C PHE A 54 -4.05 -13.27 11.33
N GLN A 55 -5.27 -12.99 11.79
CA GLN A 55 -6.24 -12.16 11.08
C GLN A 55 -6.72 -10.93 11.86
N GLN A 56 -6.06 -10.58 12.97
CA GLN A 56 -6.55 -9.51 13.83
C GLN A 56 -6.59 -8.15 13.11
N ASP A 57 -5.68 -7.90 12.20
CA ASP A 57 -5.53 -6.62 11.52
C ASP A 57 -5.96 -6.64 10.04
N ALA A 58 -6.53 -7.76 9.60
CA ALA A 58 -7.05 -7.90 8.26
C ALA A 58 -8.32 -7.04 8.10
N THR A 59 -8.24 -6.04 7.22
CA THR A 59 -9.32 -5.08 7.00
C THR A 59 -10.44 -5.69 6.15
N ARG A 60 -11.69 -5.44 6.56
CA ARG A 60 -12.90 -5.79 5.81
C ARG A 60 -13.77 -4.56 5.52
N PHE A 61 -14.45 -4.58 4.37
CA PHE A 61 -15.37 -3.51 3.95
C PHE A 61 -16.82 -4.04 3.86
N ARG A 62 -17.50 -4.18 5.00
CA ARG A 62 -18.86 -4.74 5.05
C ARG A 62 -19.74 -4.02 6.07
N GLY A 63 -21.06 -4.14 5.92
CA GLY A 63 -22.03 -3.57 6.85
C GLY A 63 -21.88 -2.05 6.93
N ALA A 64 -21.82 -1.51 8.16
CA ALA A 64 -21.58 -0.09 8.39
C ALA A 64 -20.24 0.39 7.81
N SER A 65 -19.24 -0.49 7.75
CA SER A 65 -17.89 -0.19 7.26
C SER A 65 -17.72 -0.37 5.75
N ALA A 66 -18.79 -0.71 5.01
CA ALA A 66 -18.69 -0.92 3.55
C ALA A 66 -18.29 0.35 2.78
N LYS A 67 -18.73 1.52 3.26
CA LYS A 67 -18.44 2.83 2.65
C LYS A 67 -17.37 3.63 3.41
N SER A 68 -16.82 3.09 4.50
CA SER A 68 -15.75 3.74 5.27
C SER A 68 -14.36 3.30 4.76
N VAL A 69 -13.32 3.64 5.53
CA VAL A 69 -11.95 3.12 5.36
C VAL A 69 -11.73 1.72 5.96
N GLY A 70 -12.82 1.01 6.23
CA GLY A 70 -12.82 -0.38 6.69
C GLY A 70 -12.71 -0.54 8.20
N GLU A 71 -12.68 -1.79 8.64
CA GLU A 71 -12.50 -2.18 10.04
C GLU A 71 -11.68 -3.47 10.11
N THR A 72 -10.95 -3.66 11.20
CA THR A 72 -10.22 -4.89 11.51
C THR A 72 -10.93 -5.70 12.60
N VAL A 73 -10.57 -6.97 12.73
CA VAL A 73 -11.16 -7.86 13.75
C VAL A 73 -10.68 -7.48 15.16
N GLY A 74 -9.42 -7.06 15.29
CA GLY A 74 -8.75 -6.78 16.56
C GLY A 74 -8.92 -5.35 17.04
N ALA A 75 -8.90 -4.36 16.13
CA ALA A 75 -8.92 -2.93 16.49
C ALA A 75 -10.26 -2.23 16.17
N GLY A 76 -11.18 -2.88 15.44
CA GLY A 76 -12.45 -2.27 15.05
C GLY A 76 -12.28 -1.29 13.88
N SER A 77 -13.09 -0.22 13.84
CA SER A 77 -13.09 0.72 12.72
C SER A 77 -11.74 1.41 12.53
N ASN A 78 -11.27 1.44 11.29
CA ASN A 78 -10.06 2.17 10.93
C ASN A 78 -10.29 3.69 11.02
N SER A 79 -9.25 4.41 11.39
CA SER A 79 -9.23 5.87 11.48
C SER A 79 -8.14 6.42 10.58
N ILE A 80 -8.50 7.40 9.74
CA ILE A 80 -7.57 8.03 8.79
C ILE A 80 -6.47 8.76 9.54
N GLU A 81 -6.82 9.64 10.49
CA GLU A 81 -5.86 10.43 11.25
C GLU A 81 -4.93 9.56 12.10
N SER A 82 -5.49 8.85 13.07
CA SER A 82 -4.69 8.07 14.02
C SER A 82 -4.01 6.87 13.35
N GLY A 83 -4.62 6.28 12.33
CA GLY A 83 -4.01 5.18 11.58
C GLY A 83 -2.85 5.64 10.71
N THR A 84 -2.96 6.79 10.05
CA THR A 84 -1.85 7.36 9.28
C THR A 84 -0.70 7.78 10.19
N GLN A 85 -1.00 8.38 11.35
CA GLN A 85 0.00 8.70 12.35
C GLN A 85 0.74 7.44 12.86
N ALA A 86 0.02 6.34 13.09
CA ALA A 86 0.61 5.06 13.48
C ALA A 86 1.52 4.50 12.39
N ILE A 87 1.07 4.51 11.12
CA ILE A 87 1.89 4.08 9.97
C ILE A 87 3.19 4.88 9.89
N MET A 88 3.12 6.22 9.99
CA MET A 88 4.32 7.05 9.95
C MET A 88 5.26 6.77 11.14
N SER A 89 4.71 6.51 12.32
CA SER A 89 5.53 6.19 13.50
C SER A 89 6.27 4.86 13.34
N GLU A 90 5.63 3.87 12.72
CA GLU A 90 6.19 2.53 12.51
C GLU A 90 7.20 2.49 11.33
N MET A 91 6.89 3.19 10.24
CA MET A 91 7.57 3.03 8.94
C MET A 91 8.62 4.12 8.65
N GLY A 92 9.00 4.93 9.65
CA GLY A 92 10.08 5.91 9.52
C GLY A 92 9.66 7.30 9.03
N GLY A 93 8.39 7.66 9.19
CA GLY A 93 7.89 9.03 9.10
C GLY A 93 7.42 9.50 7.72
N THR A 94 7.82 8.81 6.64
CA THR A 94 7.50 9.23 5.27
C THR A 94 6.52 8.28 4.62
N LEU A 95 5.30 8.76 4.35
CA LEU A 95 4.28 8.01 3.61
C LEU A 95 4.78 7.60 2.20
N PRO A 96 4.19 6.57 1.56
CA PRO A 96 4.45 6.25 0.16
C PRO A 96 4.31 7.50 -0.72
N GLN A 97 5.39 7.90 -1.38
CA GLN A 97 5.46 9.08 -2.23
C GLN A 97 5.14 8.71 -3.66
N VAL A 98 4.06 9.26 -4.21
CA VAL A 98 3.61 8.96 -5.57
C VAL A 98 3.66 10.19 -6.46
N THR A 99 3.79 9.98 -7.77
CA THR A 99 3.71 11.07 -8.77
C THR A 99 2.44 10.98 -9.62
N PRO A 100 1.98 12.08 -10.24
CA PRO A 100 0.92 11.99 -11.24
C PRO A 100 1.35 11.08 -12.39
N GLY A 101 0.58 10.02 -12.66
CA GLY A 101 0.93 9.01 -13.68
C GLY A 101 1.88 7.91 -13.18
N GLY A 102 2.32 8.01 -11.92
CA GLY A 102 3.13 7.02 -11.24
C GLY A 102 2.35 5.79 -10.78
N ASN A 103 2.78 5.17 -9.69
CA ASN A 103 2.12 3.99 -9.13
C ASN A 103 2.41 3.82 -7.64
N VAL A 104 1.56 3.03 -6.98
CA VAL A 104 1.82 2.49 -5.66
C VAL A 104 1.94 0.97 -5.76
N GLN A 105 3.08 0.45 -5.31
CA GLN A 105 3.39 -0.97 -5.23
C GLN A 105 3.10 -1.45 -3.82
N MET A 106 2.30 -2.50 -3.69
CA MET A 106 1.85 -3.03 -2.41
C MET A 106 2.24 -4.50 -2.26
N THR A 107 2.53 -4.88 -1.01
CA THR A 107 2.61 -6.28 -0.59
C THR A 107 1.29 -6.64 0.08
N LEU A 108 0.53 -7.52 -0.56
CA LEU A 108 -0.67 -8.10 0.01
C LEU A 108 -0.32 -9.45 0.65
N HIS A 109 -0.40 -9.52 1.96
CA HIS A 109 -0.39 -10.79 2.66
C HIS A 109 -1.77 -11.44 2.58
N GLN A 110 -1.89 -12.55 1.86
CA GLN A 110 -3.11 -13.36 1.83
C GLN A 110 -3.08 -14.33 3.02
N VAL A 111 -3.95 -14.14 4.00
CA VAL A 111 -4.06 -15.00 5.18
C VAL A 111 -4.76 -16.31 4.83
N ASN A 112 -5.95 -16.25 4.19
CA ASN A 112 -6.72 -17.45 3.84
C ASN A 112 -7.09 -17.47 2.36
N GLY A 113 -7.65 -18.60 1.92
CA GLY A 113 -8.04 -18.83 0.53
C GLY A 113 -8.90 -17.73 -0.06
N ASP A 114 -9.86 -17.15 0.66
CA ASP A 114 -10.76 -16.08 0.19
C ASP A 114 -10.23 -14.64 0.37
N GLY A 115 -8.96 -14.50 0.75
CA GLY A 115 -8.21 -13.24 0.68
C GLY A 115 -7.46 -13.04 -0.63
N ALA A 116 -7.72 -13.88 -1.63
CA ALA A 116 -7.07 -13.79 -2.92
C ALA A 116 -7.72 -12.72 -3.82
N GLY A 117 -7.11 -12.45 -4.98
CA GLY A 117 -7.65 -11.51 -5.96
C GLY A 117 -8.72 -12.10 -6.90
N PRO A 118 -9.09 -11.38 -7.97
CA PRO A 118 -8.50 -10.10 -8.39
C PRO A 118 -8.99 -8.93 -7.53
N TYR A 119 -8.08 -8.05 -7.13
CA TYR A 119 -8.38 -6.81 -6.42
C TYR A 119 -8.85 -5.72 -7.38
N THR A 120 -9.77 -4.89 -6.91
CA THR A 120 -10.06 -3.58 -7.50
C THR A 120 -9.52 -2.50 -6.57
N CYS A 121 -8.90 -1.47 -7.16
CA CYS A 121 -8.38 -0.33 -6.42
C CYS A 121 -9.08 0.96 -6.84
N MET A 122 -9.19 1.87 -5.88
CA MET A 122 -9.81 3.18 -6.03
C MET A 122 -9.03 4.21 -5.22
N ILE A 123 -9.05 5.46 -5.67
CA ILE A 123 -8.35 6.58 -5.04
C ILE A 123 -9.34 7.64 -4.56
N ASN A 124 -9.07 8.21 -3.39
CA ASN A 124 -9.77 9.35 -2.82
C ASN A 124 -8.78 10.53 -2.75
N SER A 125 -9.11 11.62 -3.46
CA SER A 125 -8.21 12.76 -3.66
C SER A 125 -8.09 13.68 -2.44
N ASP A 126 -9.15 13.81 -1.65
CA ASP A 126 -9.27 14.82 -0.59
C ASP A 126 -8.87 14.30 0.80
N GLY A 127 -8.42 13.05 0.90
CA GLY A 127 -8.02 12.42 2.17
C GLY A 127 -9.18 12.09 3.12
N THR A 128 -10.44 12.34 2.74
CA THR A 128 -11.61 12.14 3.64
C THR A 128 -12.18 10.71 3.62
N GLY A 129 -11.82 9.93 2.60
CA GLY A 129 -12.37 8.59 2.36
C GLY A 129 -13.85 8.56 1.96
N GLN A 130 -14.45 9.68 1.56
CA GLN A 130 -15.88 9.76 1.22
C GLN A 130 -16.17 9.57 -0.28
N SER A 131 -15.28 10.02 -1.16
CA SER A 131 -15.44 9.94 -2.61
C SER A 131 -14.29 9.15 -3.25
N TRP A 132 -14.63 8.18 -4.09
CA TRP A 132 -13.66 7.23 -4.63
C TRP A 132 -13.76 7.15 -6.15
N GLN A 133 -12.61 7.20 -6.82
CA GLN A 133 -12.48 6.98 -8.26
C GLN A 133 -11.72 5.67 -8.51
N ASN A 134 -12.24 4.79 -9.37
CA ASN A 134 -11.53 3.58 -9.74
C ASN A 134 -10.20 3.92 -10.44
N ILE A 135 -9.15 3.20 -10.08
CA ILE A 135 -7.83 3.29 -10.71
C ILE A 135 -7.43 1.93 -11.27
N GLN A 136 -6.52 1.95 -12.25
CA GLN A 136 -6.07 0.71 -12.88
C GLN A 136 -5.17 -0.09 -11.94
N VAL A 137 -5.46 -1.38 -11.79
CA VAL A 137 -4.55 -2.35 -11.17
C VAL A 137 -3.67 -2.94 -12.27
N THR A 138 -2.37 -2.66 -12.23
CA THR A 138 -1.40 -3.06 -13.27
C THR A 138 -0.73 -4.39 -12.98
N GLN A 139 -0.67 -4.78 -11.71
CA GLN A 139 -0.29 -6.11 -11.25
C GLN A 139 -1.28 -6.55 -10.19
N ASN A 140 -1.89 -7.72 -10.36
CA ASN A 140 -2.96 -8.19 -9.49
C ASN A 140 -2.59 -9.54 -8.84
N VAL A 141 -3.28 -9.83 -7.75
CA VAL A 141 -3.13 -11.09 -7.01
C VAL A 141 -3.98 -12.17 -7.67
N ASP A 142 -3.42 -13.36 -7.82
CA ASP A 142 -4.10 -14.50 -8.43
C ASP A 142 -5.28 -14.97 -7.59
N GLY A 143 -6.43 -15.12 -8.22
CA GLY A 143 -7.60 -15.75 -7.62
C GLY A 143 -8.77 -15.84 -8.59
N ASN A 144 -9.79 -16.60 -8.22
CA ASN A 144 -10.98 -16.74 -9.04
C ASN A 144 -11.93 -15.55 -8.87
N GLN A 145 -13.03 -15.54 -9.63
CA GLN A 145 -14.06 -14.47 -9.59
C GLN A 145 -14.72 -14.25 -8.21
N ARG A 146 -14.50 -15.14 -7.25
CA ARG A 146 -15.00 -15.05 -5.87
C ARG A 146 -13.93 -14.62 -4.87
N GLY A 147 -12.74 -14.22 -5.33
CA GLY A 147 -11.63 -13.83 -4.46
C GLY A 147 -10.91 -15.03 -3.84
N ARG A 148 -10.96 -16.21 -4.46
CA ARG A 148 -10.45 -17.46 -3.84
C ARG A 148 -9.23 -18.04 -4.56
N ASN A 149 -8.22 -18.40 -3.77
CA ASN A 149 -7.05 -19.19 -4.14
C ASN A 149 -6.42 -19.84 -2.90
N ASN A 150 -6.68 -21.11 -2.62
CA ASN A 150 -6.14 -21.77 -1.41
C ASN A 150 -4.61 -21.91 -1.43
N ALA A 151 -4.01 -22.04 -2.62
CA ALA A 151 -2.57 -22.23 -2.77
C ALA A 151 -1.75 -20.99 -2.39
N GLY A 152 -2.38 -19.81 -2.38
CA GLY A 152 -1.76 -18.54 -1.96
C GLY A 152 -2.00 -18.17 -0.50
N SER A 153 -2.49 -19.07 0.36
CA SER A 153 -2.75 -18.76 1.77
C SER A 153 -1.47 -18.68 2.58
N ALA A 154 -1.46 -17.84 3.62
CA ALA A 154 -0.30 -17.52 4.45
C ALA A 154 0.95 -17.12 3.63
N SER A 155 0.76 -16.32 2.58
CA SER A 155 1.85 -15.87 1.73
C SER A 155 1.64 -14.45 1.20
N ASP A 156 2.75 -13.81 0.83
CA ASP A 156 2.76 -12.48 0.26
C ASP A 156 2.60 -12.51 -1.26
N HIS A 157 1.82 -11.56 -1.78
CA HIS A 157 1.56 -11.38 -3.20
C HIS A 157 1.74 -9.92 -3.60
N PRO A 158 2.33 -9.64 -4.77
CA PRO A 158 2.44 -8.29 -5.27
C PRO A 158 1.09 -7.76 -5.78
N LEU A 159 0.78 -6.51 -5.44
CA LEU A 159 -0.38 -5.78 -5.95
C LEU A 159 0.07 -4.36 -6.33
N THR A 160 -0.13 -3.94 -7.57
CA THR A 160 0.30 -2.60 -8.03
C THR A 160 -0.88 -1.85 -8.62
N ALA A 161 -1.11 -0.62 -8.16
CA ALA A 161 -2.13 0.27 -8.67
C ALA A 161 -1.50 1.53 -9.30
N ALA A 162 -1.94 1.89 -10.50
CA ALA A 162 -1.47 3.07 -11.21
C ALA A 162 -2.17 4.33 -10.69
N ILE A 163 -1.40 5.39 -10.48
CA ILE A 163 -1.91 6.71 -10.12
C ILE A 163 -2.30 7.43 -11.42
N PRO A 164 -3.52 7.98 -11.54
CA PRO A 164 -3.90 8.71 -12.75
C PRO A 164 -2.94 9.85 -13.09
N ALA A 165 -2.70 10.09 -14.38
CA ALA A 165 -1.78 11.15 -14.85
C ALA A 165 -2.20 12.56 -14.41
N ASN A 166 -3.49 12.78 -14.18
CA ASN A 166 -4.06 14.03 -13.70
C ASN A 166 -4.44 13.99 -12.22
N GLN A 167 -4.01 12.98 -11.47
CA GLN A 167 -4.30 12.87 -10.04
C GLN A 167 -3.68 14.05 -9.28
N GLN A 168 -4.50 14.68 -8.44
CA GLN A 168 -4.05 15.61 -7.39
C GLN A 168 -4.48 15.03 -6.05
N CYS A 169 -3.70 15.31 -5.01
CA CYS A 169 -4.08 14.98 -3.65
C CYS A 169 -4.14 16.26 -2.85
N ASP A 170 -5.29 16.52 -2.25
CA ASP A 170 -5.61 17.76 -1.54
C ASP A 170 -5.84 17.50 -0.05
N GLY A 171 -5.73 16.25 0.39
CA GLY A 171 -5.96 15.86 1.76
C GLY A 171 -4.88 16.36 2.72
N GLN A 172 -5.33 16.77 3.90
CA GLN A 172 -4.49 16.98 5.08
C GLN A 172 -4.78 15.86 6.07
N VAL A 173 -3.80 15.01 6.34
CA VAL A 173 -3.97 13.84 7.22
C VAL A 173 -2.72 13.69 8.09
N ALA A 174 -2.92 13.56 9.40
CA ALA A 174 -1.85 13.34 10.38
C ALA A 174 -0.71 14.38 10.28
N GLY A 175 -1.06 15.62 9.94
CA GLY A 175 -0.10 16.71 9.74
C GLY A 175 0.68 16.66 8.42
N GLN A 176 0.33 15.76 7.50
CA GLN A 176 0.86 15.70 6.15
C GLN A 176 -0.11 16.35 5.16
N ASP A 177 0.42 17.23 4.31
CA ASP A 177 -0.30 17.80 3.17
C ASP A 177 -0.21 16.88 1.94
N ASN A 178 -1.11 17.10 0.99
CA ASN A 178 -1.17 16.41 -0.31
C ASN A 178 -1.34 14.88 -0.19
N VAL A 179 -2.19 14.45 0.75
CA VAL A 179 -2.47 13.03 0.99
C VAL A 179 -3.69 12.57 0.19
N CYS A 180 -3.53 11.49 -0.56
CA CYS A 180 -4.64 10.68 -1.09
C CYS A 180 -4.79 9.41 -0.27
N LEU A 181 -5.94 8.76 -0.38
CA LEU A 181 -6.15 7.41 0.11
C LEU A 181 -6.32 6.45 -1.08
N VAL A 182 -5.58 5.35 -1.10
CA VAL A 182 -5.73 4.27 -2.07
C VAL A 182 -6.37 3.08 -1.39
N ARG A 183 -7.63 2.78 -1.74
CA ARG A 183 -8.36 1.61 -1.25
C ARG A 183 -8.26 0.50 -2.27
N CYS A 184 -7.82 -0.67 -1.84
CA CYS A 184 -7.87 -1.89 -2.64
C CYS A 184 -8.69 -2.96 -1.91
N GLN A 185 -9.57 -3.63 -2.65
CA GLN A 185 -10.41 -4.68 -2.09
C GLN A 185 -10.68 -5.81 -3.09
N ASN A 186 -10.83 -7.03 -2.59
CA ASN A 186 -11.17 -8.19 -3.40
C ASN A 186 -12.71 -8.40 -3.51
N PRO A 187 -13.21 -9.35 -4.33
CA PRO A 187 -14.63 -9.53 -4.57
C PRO A 187 -15.29 -10.52 -3.58
N ALA A 188 -14.63 -10.85 -2.47
CA ALA A 188 -15.12 -11.84 -1.53
C ALA A 188 -16.45 -11.41 -0.87
N ARG A 189 -17.45 -12.30 -0.89
CA ARG A 189 -18.78 -12.01 -0.31
C ARG A 189 -18.80 -12.02 1.22
N ALA A 190 -17.87 -12.74 1.84
CA ALA A 190 -17.71 -12.76 3.30
C ALA A 190 -17.37 -11.37 3.85
N GLY A 191 -16.74 -10.56 3.00
CA GLY A 191 -16.48 -9.14 3.12
C GLY A 191 -15.38 -8.85 2.11
N PRO A 192 -15.50 -7.84 1.23
CA PRO A 192 -14.36 -7.40 0.47
C PRO A 192 -13.19 -7.14 1.44
N PHE A 193 -12.08 -7.84 1.22
CA PHE A 193 -10.87 -7.77 2.05
C PHE A 193 -9.79 -7.00 1.32
N GLY A 194 -8.93 -6.32 2.07
CA GLY A 194 -7.82 -5.55 1.52
C GLY A 194 -7.37 -4.48 2.49
N GLY A 195 -7.41 -3.22 2.08
CA GLY A 195 -7.02 -2.11 2.95
C GLY A 195 -7.09 -0.75 2.27
N VAL A 196 -6.86 0.29 3.06
CA VAL A 196 -6.71 1.67 2.59
C VAL A 196 -5.30 2.13 2.93
N VAL A 197 -4.51 2.48 1.93
CA VAL A 197 -3.14 2.97 2.06
C VAL A 197 -3.14 4.49 1.89
N PRO A 198 -2.75 5.27 2.90
CA PRO A 198 -2.45 6.69 2.72
C PRO A 198 -1.20 6.84 1.86
N VAL A 199 -1.29 7.64 0.80
CA VAL A 199 -0.16 7.99 -0.07
C VAL A 199 -0.06 9.50 -0.16
N GLN A 200 1.14 10.01 -0.35
CA GLN A 200 1.37 11.45 -0.45
C GLN A 200 1.88 11.76 -1.85
N MET A 201 1.38 12.83 -2.47
CA MET A 201 1.98 13.32 -3.70
C MET A 201 3.37 13.84 -3.38
N ALA A 202 4.36 13.26 -4.04
CA ALA A 202 5.72 13.75 -3.96
C ALA A 202 5.72 15.23 -4.35
N ALA A 203 6.36 16.06 -3.52
CA ALA A 203 6.55 17.46 -3.85
C ALA A 203 7.27 17.53 -5.21
N GLY A 204 6.57 18.04 -6.23
CA GLY A 204 7.21 18.38 -7.49
C GLY A 204 8.33 19.38 -7.22
N ALA A 205 9.45 19.26 -7.93
CA ALA A 205 10.33 20.40 -8.13
C ALA A 205 9.53 21.50 -8.87
N GLY A 206 8.84 22.35 -8.11
CA GLY A 206 7.88 23.36 -8.58
C GLY A 206 6.44 22.83 -8.60
N ALA A 207 5.43 23.50 -8.04
CA ALA A 207 5.31 24.90 -7.70
C ALA A 207 5.42 25.14 -6.18
N GLY A 208 6.40 25.95 -5.78
CA GLY A 208 6.35 26.59 -4.48
C GLY A 208 5.08 27.41 -4.40
N SER A 209 4.23 27.10 -3.43
CA SER A 209 3.24 28.03 -2.91
C SER A 209 3.99 29.30 -2.55
N GLY A 210 3.74 30.36 -3.32
CA GLY A 210 4.26 31.68 -3.01
C GLY A 210 3.65 32.10 -1.68
N ASP A 211 4.44 31.98 -0.61
CA ASP A 211 4.14 32.71 0.61
C ASP A 211 4.62 34.15 0.40
N GLY A 212 3.67 34.99 0.01
CA GLY A 212 3.78 36.42 0.09
C GLY A 212 3.74 36.85 1.56
N SER A 213 4.91 37.01 2.17
CA SER A 213 5.06 37.84 3.36
C SER A 213 5.89 39.06 2.99
N GLY A 214 5.18 40.18 2.88
CA GLY A 214 5.76 41.48 2.57
C GLY A 214 6.62 41.98 3.71
N ASN A 215 7.71 42.66 3.34
CA ASN A 215 8.29 43.67 4.21
C ASN A 215 8.56 44.91 3.35
N GLY A 216 7.64 45.86 3.42
CA GLY A 216 7.83 47.17 2.85
C GLY A 216 8.93 47.91 3.59
N ASN A 217 9.89 48.46 2.84
CA ASN A 217 10.65 49.60 3.31
C ASN A 217 10.98 50.51 2.12
N GLY A 218 10.36 51.68 2.11
CA GLY A 218 10.57 52.70 1.08
C GLY A 218 11.84 53.50 1.30
N ASN A 219 12.44 53.92 0.18
CA ASN A 219 13.24 55.12 -0.08
C ASN A 219 13.95 54.86 -1.42
N GLY A 220 13.98 55.69 -2.46
CA GLY A 220 13.58 57.07 -2.70
C GLY A 220 14.29 57.50 -4.00
N ASN A 221 13.64 58.34 -4.80
CA ASN A 221 14.16 59.22 -5.86
C ASN A 221 15.34 58.80 -6.77
N GLY A 222 15.14 58.91 -8.09
CA GLY A 222 16.28 59.04 -9.01
C GLY A 222 15.92 59.05 -10.50
N ASN A 223 15.63 60.23 -11.02
CA ASN A 223 15.33 60.57 -12.40
C ASN A 223 16.49 60.28 -13.38
N GLY A 224 16.20 59.92 -14.64
CA GLY A 224 17.00 60.38 -15.80
C GLY A 224 17.67 59.33 -16.72
N THR A 225 17.08 59.20 -17.92
CA THR A 225 17.74 59.23 -19.24
C THR A 225 18.77 58.16 -19.65
N ALA A 226 18.38 57.33 -20.64
CA ALA A 226 19.27 56.82 -21.69
C ALA A 226 19.71 57.97 -22.64
N PRO A 227 20.85 57.86 -23.36
CA PRO A 227 20.81 57.20 -24.67
C PRO A 227 22.09 56.47 -25.15
N ASN A 228 21.88 55.41 -25.93
CA ASN A 228 22.46 55.00 -27.23
C ASN A 228 24.00 55.03 -27.55
N ALA A 229 24.43 53.91 -28.17
CA ALA A 229 25.50 53.68 -29.17
C ALA A 229 26.97 54.01 -28.79
N ALA A 230 28.04 53.39 -29.32
CA ALA A 230 28.27 52.67 -30.57
C ALA A 230 29.51 51.77 -30.45
N ALA A 231 29.69 50.96 -31.49
CA ALA A 231 30.74 49.99 -31.75
C ALA A 231 32.19 50.51 -31.73
N GLY A 232 33.13 49.57 -31.57
CA GLY A 232 34.55 49.78 -31.79
C GLY A 232 35.36 48.48 -31.74
N THR A 233 35.51 47.86 -32.90
CA THR A 233 36.44 46.77 -33.23
C THR A 233 37.91 47.12 -32.93
N ASN A 234 38.71 46.16 -32.48
CA ASN A 234 39.99 45.85 -33.12
C ASN A 234 40.62 44.53 -32.65
N ALA A 235 40.97 43.71 -33.63
CA ALA A 235 41.82 42.54 -33.53
C ALA A 235 43.29 42.96 -33.40
N GLY A 236 44.10 42.12 -32.75
CA GLY A 236 45.54 42.31 -32.63
C GLY A 236 46.22 41.08 -32.04
N THR A 237 46.67 40.20 -32.93
CA THR A 237 47.55 39.04 -32.72
C THR A 237 48.93 39.42 -32.17
N ASN A 238 49.51 38.64 -31.24
CA ASN A 238 50.77 37.92 -31.47
C ASN A 238 51.23 37.07 -30.27
N ALA A 239 51.84 35.94 -30.63
CA ALA A 239 52.48 34.94 -29.78
C ALA A 239 53.84 35.40 -29.22
N GLY A 240 54.30 34.78 -28.13
CA GLY A 240 55.68 34.94 -27.66
C GLY A 240 55.97 34.30 -26.31
N THR A 241 56.83 33.30 -26.33
CA THR A 241 57.25 32.35 -25.29
C THR A 241 58.16 32.90 -24.17
N SER A 242 57.98 32.32 -22.97
CA SER A 242 58.97 31.80 -21.99
C SER A 242 60.25 32.58 -21.63
N ALA A 243 60.44 32.88 -20.33
CA ALA A 243 61.51 32.34 -19.45
C ALA A 243 61.74 33.21 -18.18
N GLY A 244 61.99 32.59 -17.03
CA GLY A 244 62.59 33.25 -15.86
C GLY A 244 62.18 32.73 -14.47
N LYS A 245 62.76 31.61 -14.04
CA LYS A 245 62.77 31.08 -12.65
C LYS A 245 63.99 31.60 -11.87
N THR A 246 63.89 31.68 -10.53
CA THR A 246 64.84 31.23 -9.45
C THR A 246 64.68 32.09 -8.18
N GLY A 247 64.85 31.64 -6.92
CA GLY A 247 65.29 30.37 -6.30
C GLY A 247 64.59 30.18 -4.92
N SER A 248 64.56 29.05 -4.20
CA SER A 248 65.46 27.91 -3.90
C SER A 248 66.20 28.02 -2.56
N THR A 249 65.91 27.06 -1.66
CA THR A 249 66.75 26.40 -0.62
C THR A 249 65.81 25.40 0.09
N GLY A 250 66.07 24.12 0.39
CA GLY A 250 67.14 23.13 0.24
C GLY A 250 66.76 21.97 1.19
N SER A 251 66.36 20.78 0.71
CA SER A 251 67.14 19.53 0.51
C SER A 251 67.40 18.65 1.74
N THR A 252 66.87 17.41 1.72
CA THR A 252 67.53 16.09 1.98
C THR A 252 66.41 15.02 1.97
N GLY A 253 66.47 13.84 1.34
CA GLY A 253 67.40 13.16 0.44
C GLY A 253 67.03 11.67 0.34
N SER A 254 66.83 11.16 -0.90
CA SER A 254 67.14 9.80 -1.47
C SER A 254 66.68 8.51 -0.77
N THR A 255 66.32 7.38 -1.41
CA THR A 255 66.41 6.84 -2.79
C THR A 255 65.56 5.54 -2.78
N GLY A 256 64.69 5.23 -3.77
CA GLY A 256 64.99 4.47 -5.01
C GLY A 256 64.82 2.94 -4.77
N ALA A 257 64.35 2.05 -5.65
CA ALA A 257 63.82 2.02 -7.02
C ALA A 257 63.23 0.59 -7.20
N ALA A 258 62.06 0.41 -7.84
CA ALA A 258 61.87 -0.11 -9.21
C ALA A 258 61.66 -1.64 -9.39
N ALA A 259 60.66 -1.93 -10.24
CA ALA A 259 60.53 -3.00 -11.25
C ALA A 259 60.06 -4.44 -10.87
N GLY A 260 58.96 -4.86 -11.50
CA GLY A 260 59.02 -5.87 -12.57
C GLY A 260 58.46 -7.29 -12.31
N ASN A 261 57.41 -7.64 -13.08
CA ASN A 261 57.01 -8.96 -13.64
C ASN A 261 56.84 -10.22 -12.74
N ALA A 262 55.70 -10.91 -12.88
CA ALA A 262 55.55 -12.09 -13.76
C ALA A 262 54.34 -12.96 -13.40
N ALA A 263 53.75 -13.56 -14.44
CA ALA A 263 52.69 -14.55 -14.43
C ALA A 263 53.13 -15.94 -13.93
N GLY A 264 52.15 -16.79 -13.58
CA GLY A 264 52.38 -18.24 -13.50
C GLY A 264 51.24 -19.04 -12.87
N ALA A 265 50.57 -19.86 -13.70
CA ALA A 265 49.94 -21.18 -13.50
C ALA A 265 49.64 -21.65 -12.06
N GLY A 266 48.47 -22.20 -11.72
CA GLY A 266 47.69 -23.22 -12.43
C GLY A 266 47.60 -24.46 -11.53
N ASN A 267 46.39 -24.99 -11.32
CA ASN A 267 46.20 -26.43 -11.14
C ASN A 267 44.73 -26.82 -11.33
N ALA A 268 44.48 -27.57 -12.40
CA ALA A 268 43.33 -28.42 -12.57
C ALA A 268 43.75 -29.86 -12.23
N ALA A 269 42.88 -30.65 -11.60
CA ALA A 269 42.48 -32.00 -12.06
C ALA A 269 41.91 -32.91 -10.95
N LYS A 270 40.68 -33.39 -11.23
CA LYS A 270 40.18 -34.79 -11.10
C LYS A 270 39.93 -35.31 -9.66
N LYS A 271 38.93 -36.15 -9.36
CA LYS A 271 38.20 -37.15 -10.16
C LYS A 271 36.93 -37.65 -9.42
N ALA A 272 35.87 -37.89 -10.19
CA ALA A 272 34.84 -38.96 -10.15
C ALA A 272 34.37 -39.63 -8.82
N GLY A 273 33.04 -39.66 -8.63
CA GLY A 273 32.23 -40.84 -9.02
C GLY A 273 31.64 -41.74 -7.92
N ASN A 274 30.37 -42.13 -8.16
CA ASN A 274 29.56 -43.22 -7.55
C ASN A 274 28.82 -42.86 -6.23
N GLY A 275 27.55 -43.18 -5.98
CA GLY A 275 26.56 -44.01 -6.66
C GLY A 275 25.67 -44.70 -5.60
N GLY A 276 24.35 -44.46 -5.63
CA GLY A 276 23.29 -45.37 -5.16
C GLY A 276 23.03 -45.55 -3.66
N GLY A 277 21.74 -45.55 -3.26
CA GLY A 277 21.28 -46.35 -2.11
C GLY A 277 20.21 -45.77 -1.19
N ARG A 278 18.94 -46.04 -1.54
CA ARG A 278 17.85 -46.54 -0.66
C ARG A 278 17.53 -45.81 0.66
N GLY A 279 16.32 -45.22 0.68
CA GLY A 279 15.26 -45.56 1.63
C GLY A 279 15.25 -44.83 2.98
N ASN A 280 14.22 -44.01 3.22
CA ASN A 280 13.27 -44.30 4.30
C ASN A 280 11.95 -43.54 4.08
N LYS A 281 10.88 -44.30 3.87
CA LYS A 281 9.50 -43.82 4.07
C LYS A 281 9.25 -43.93 5.57
N ASN A 282 8.76 -42.86 6.20
CA ASN A 282 8.02 -43.03 7.45
C ASN A 282 6.70 -42.27 7.34
N ASN A 283 5.68 -43.04 6.95
CA ASN A 283 4.29 -42.77 7.29
C ASN A 283 4.19 -42.81 8.81
N ASN A 284 3.53 -41.82 9.41
CA ASN A 284 2.73 -42.08 10.59
C ASN A 284 1.31 -41.62 10.30
N ASN A 285 0.51 -42.64 9.99
CA ASN A 285 -0.94 -42.62 9.97
C ASN A 285 -1.38 -42.60 11.44
N ASN A 286 -2.28 -41.70 11.82
CA ASN A 286 -3.21 -42.05 12.88
C ASN A 286 -4.61 -41.62 12.48
N ASN A 287 -5.44 -42.64 12.34
CA ASN A 287 -6.84 -42.59 11.99
C ASN A 287 -7.63 -41.90 13.10
N ASN A 288 -8.63 -41.12 12.73
CA ASN A 288 -9.96 -41.40 13.26
C ASN A 288 -10.97 -41.11 12.14
N ALA A 289 -11.52 -42.20 11.62
CA ALA A 289 -12.73 -42.23 10.83
C ALA A 289 -13.91 -42.15 11.80
N ASP A 290 -14.93 -41.38 11.44
CA ASP A 290 -16.31 -41.70 11.74
C ASP A 290 -17.09 -41.41 10.44
N ASP A 291 -17.54 -42.50 9.84
CA ASP A 291 -18.39 -42.66 8.64
C ASP A 291 -19.76 -41.97 8.86
N GLU A 292 -20.24 -41.15 7.92
CA GLU A 292 -21.10 -41.46 6.76
C GLU A 292 -22.59 -41.78 7.06
N GLU A 293 -23.41 -41.29 6.12
CA GLU A 293 -24.81 -41.61 5.81
C GLU A 293 -25.90 -40.83 6.62
N GLU A 294 -26.98 -40.27 6.05
CA GLU A 294 -27.78 -40.63 4.87
C GLU A 294 -28.47 -39.42 4.19
N ASN A 295 -28.50 -39.48 2.86
CA ASN A 295 -29.61 -39.30 1.92
C ASN A 295 -30.72 -38.24 2.09
N GLU A 296 -30.76 -37.36 1.08
CA GLU A 296 -31.82 -37.27 0.06
C GLU A 296 -33.25 -36.94 0.51
N ASN A 297 -33.71 -35.72 0.20
CA ASN A 297 -35.11 -35.47 -0.14
C ASN A 297 -35.26 -34.26 -1.08
N ASP A 298 -35.39 -34.60 -2.36
CA ASP A 298 -36.34 -34.11 -3.36
C ASP A 298 -36.89 -32.67 -3.31
N LYS A 299 -36.64 -31.99 -4.44
CA LYS A 299 -37.59 -31.17 -5.22
C LYS A 299 -38.60 -30.32 -4.43
N ARG A 300 -38.44 -28.99 -4.51
CA ARG A 300 -39.57 -28.12 -4.80
C ARG A 300 -39.15 -26.92 -5.65
N SER A 301 -39.94 -26.78 -6.71
CA SER A 301 -39.90 -25.79 -7.76
C SER A 301 -39.84 -24.36 -7.23
N MET A 302 -39.08 -23.53 -7.94
CA MET A 302 -39.24 -22.09 -7.91
C MET A 302 -40.66 -21.74 -8.41
N GLU A 303 -41.39 -20.94 -7.65
CA GLU A 303 -42.46 -20.09 -8.17
C GLU A 303 -42.21 -18.67 -7.66
N GLY A 304 -42.05 -17.75 -8.61
CA GLY A 304 -41.78 -16.34 -8.36
C GLY A 304 -43.06 -15.62 -7.92
N GLY A 305 -42.97 -14.90 -6.81
CA GLY A 305 -43.93 -13.87 -6.42
C GLY A 305 -43.28 -12.49 -6.56
N ALA A 306 -43.73 -11.70 -7.53
CA ALA A 306 -43.35 -10.30 -7.67
C ALA A 306 -44.00 -9.44 -6.57
N PHE A 307 -43.21 -8.79 -5.73
CA PHE A 307 -43.70 -7.80 -4.76
C PHE A 307 -43.91 -6.45 -5.45
N VAL A 308 -45.15 -6.12 -5.82
CA VAL A 308 -45.52 -4.79 -6.31
C VAL A 308 -45.97 -3.93 -5.13
N LYS A 309 -45.22 -2.86 -4.85
CA LYS A 309 -45.58 -1.83 -3.87
C LYS A 309 -46.61 -0.87 -4.51
N ARG A 310 -47.85 -0.83 -4.00
CA ARG A 310 -48.75 0.31 -4.23
C ARG A 310 -48.86 1.11 -2.95
N ILE A 311 -48.70 2.42 -3.06
CA ILE A 311 -48.90 3.38 -1.97
C ILE A 311 -50.29 3.99 -2.19
N ASP A 312 -51.20 3.81 -1.23
CA ASP A 312 -52.46 4.57 -1.21
C ASP A 312 -52.15 6.00 -0.72
N GLU A 313 -52.32 6.97 -1.62
CA GLU A 313 -51.92 8.36 -1.41
C GLU A 313 -52.84 9.12 -0.45
N LYS A 314 -53.96 8.53 0.00
CA LYS A 314 -54.87 9.14 0.98
C LYS A 314 -54.72 8.62 2.40
N THR A 315 -54.18 7.41 2.62
CA THR A 315 -54.16 6.79 3.95
C THR A 315 -52.78 6.43 4.48
N ARG A 316 -51.72 6.43 3.65
CA ARG A 316 -50.34 6.04 4.02
C ARG A 316 -50.22 4.68 4.74
N ALA A 317 -51.21 3.80 4.62
CA ALA A 317 -51.10 2.43 5.13
C ALA A 317 -50.31 1.57 4.14
N VAL A 318 -49.43 0.71 4.67
CA VAL A 318 -48.71 -0.31 3.88
C VAL A 318 -49.35 -1.65 4.20
N GLU A 319 -50.16 -2.17 3.28
CA GLU A 319 -50.67 -3.54 3.39
C GLU A 319 -49.76 -4.50 2.63
N PHE A 320 -49.42 -5.61 3.30
CA PHE A 320 -48.73 -6.75 2.71
C PHE A 320 -49.74 -7.89 2.65
N THR A 321 -50.19 -8.25 1.45
CA THR A 321 -50.90 -9.51 1.23
C THR A 321 -49.89 -10.60 0.90
N ALA A 322 -49.99 -11.72 1.63
CA ALA A 322 -49.21 -12.93 1.42
C ALA A 322 -49.61 -13.63 0.10
#